data_AF-A0A1H3MU40-F1
#
_entry.id   AF-A0A1H3MU40-F1
#
_cell.length_a   1.000
_cell.length_b   1.000
_cell.length_c   1.000
_cell.angle_alpha   90.00
_cell.angle_beta   90.00
_cell.angle_gamma   90.00
#
_symmetry.space_group_name_H-M   'P 1'
#
loop_
_entity.id
_entity.type
_entity.pdbx_description
1 polymer ?
#
loop_
_entity_poly.entity_id
_entity_poly.type
_entity_poly.pdbx_seq_one_letter_code
_entity_poly.pdbx_strand_id
1 'polypeptide(L)'
;MEQGALIIHELTGDWPVYPGHPLVLATAIMRVFPSFAEANSPSGHGWCTALGDSRIPGAGDHVGAAMRTLELGSRGYYADAMVAHAKKYWEDGRAGGHIKEVDAGRVQAEKVEPHFRAVAAEWFKTVDAVV
;
A
#
# COMPACT_ATOMS: atom_id res chain seq x y z
N MET A 1 -18.50 4.47 -2.87
CA MET A 1 -17.53 3.35 -2.87
C MET A 1 -16.15 3.98 -2.93
N GLU A 2 -15.29 3.79 -1.93
CA GLU A 2 -13.99 4.46 -1.90
C GLU A 2 -13.11 3.96 -3.05
N GLN A 3 -12.45 4.88 -3.76
CA GLN A 3 -11.52 4.61 -4.85
C GLN A 3 -10.12 4.98 -4.39
N GLY A 4 -9.17 4.05 -4.51
CA GLY A 4 -7.81 4.25 -4.03
C GLY A 4 -7.15 5.48 -4.64
N ALA A 5 -7.40 5.76 -5.92
CA ALA A 5 -6.86 6.96 -6.57
C ALA A 5 -7.39 8.27 -5.95
N LEU A 6 -8.69 8.34 -5.64
CA LEU A 6 -9.29 9.51 -4.99
C LEU A 6 -8.74 9.68 -3.58
N ILE A 7 -8.63 8.59 -2.82
CA ILE A 7 -8.05 8.61 -1.48
C ILE A 7 -6.63 9.19 -1.50
N ILE A 8 -5.77 8.73 -2.42
CA ILE A 8 -4.39 9.25 -2.50
C ILE A 8 -4.38 10.73 -2.89
N HIS A 9 -5.25 11.14 -3.79
CA HIS A 9 -5.39 12.55 -4.15
C HIS A 9 -5.82 13.42 -2.97
N GLU A 10 -6.82 12.97 -2.20
CA GLU A 10 -7.28 13.66 -0.98
C GLU A 10 -6.19 13.76 0.08
N LEU A 11 -5.36 12.73 0.24
CA LEU A 11 -4.30 12.69 1.26
C LEU A 11 -3.05 13.48 0.85
N THR A 12 -2.72 13.54 -0.45
CA THR A 12 -1.41 14.06 -0.91
C THR A 12 -1.51 15.31 -1.77
N GLY A 13 -2.70 15.64 -2.28
CA GLY A 13 -2.93 16.68 -3.29
C GLY A 13 -2.61 16.25 -4.72
N ASP A 14 -2.02 15.06 -4.92
CA ASP A 14 -1.54 14.58 -6.23
C ASP A 14 -2.25 13.28 -6.63
N TRP A 15 -2.45 13.07 -7.93
CA TRP A 15 -2.90 11.77 -8.43
C TRP A 15 -1.82 10.70 -8.27
N PRO A 16 -2.17 9.40 -8.10
CA PRO A 16 -1.19 8.32 -7.95
C PRO A 16 -0.17 8.29 -9.09
N VAL A 17 1.12 8.19 -8.75
CA VAL A 17 2.20 7.99 -9.71
C VAL A 17 2.25 6.50 -10.08
N TYR A 18 2.09 6.17 -11.36
CA TYR A 18 2.24 4.80 -11.85
C TYR A 18 3.74 4.40 -11.91
N PRO A 19 4.15 3.16 -11.59
CA PRO A 19 3.35 1.96 -11.25
C PRO A 19 2.78 1.90 -9.83
N GLY A 20 3.06 2.91 -9.01
CA GLY A 20 2.62 3.02 -7.63
C GLY A 20 3.73 2.66 -6.66
N HIS A 21 4.16 3.61 -5.84
CA HIS A 21 5.08 3.31 -4.74
C HIS A 21 4.40 2.37 -3.74
N PRO A 22 5.05 1.29 -3.24
CA PRO A 22 4.40 0.30 -2.38
C PRO A 22 3.75 0.93 -1.13
N LEU A 23 4.36 1.95 -0.53
CA LEU A 23 3.80 2.68 0.60
C LEU A 23 2.48 3.43 0.26
N VAL A 24 2.41 4.01 -0.93
CA VAL A 24 1.23 4.71 -1.44
C VAL A 24 0.11 3.70 -1.69
N LEU A 25 0.43 2.60 -2.37
CA LEU A 25 -0.53 1.52 -2.64
C LEU A 25 -1.00 0.85 -1.35
N ALA A 26 -0.11 0.61 -0.38
CA ALA A 26 -0.46 0.07 0.93
C ALA A 26 -1.45 0.97 1.68
N THR A 27 -1.26 2.30 1.60
CA THR A 27 -2.21 3.27 2.16
C THR A 27 -3.58 3.16 1.49
N ALA A 28 -3.63 3.09 0.16
CA ALA A 28 -4.87 2.91 -0.57
C ALA A 28 -5.57 1.59 -0.21
N ILE A 29 -4.82 0.49 -0.09
CA ILE A 29 -5.35 -0.83 0.28
C ILE A 29 -5.99 -0.78 1.67
N MET A 30 -5.31 -0.23 2.69
CA MET A 30 -5.87 -0.16 4.05
C MET A 30 -7.14 0.70 4.15
N ARG A 31 -7.33 1.62 3.21
CA ARG A 31 -8.55 2.46 3.13
C ARG A 31 -9.69 1.79 2.37
N VAL A 32 -9.35 0.98 1.37
CA VAL A 32 -10.32 0.26 0.54
C VAL A 32 -10.81 -1.04 1.21
N PHE A 33 -9.94 -1.70 1.99
CA PHE A 33 -10.22 -2.98 2.63
C PHE A 33 -10.32 -2.84 4.15
N PRO A 34 -11.28 -3.52 4.81
CA PRO A 34 -11.43 -3.48 6.27
C PRO A 34 -10.26 -4.09 7.04
N SER A 35 -9.55 -5.07 6.47
CA SER A 35 -8.48 -5.80 7.16
C SER A 35 -7.47 -6.43 6.20
N PHE A 36 -6.32 -6.84 6.75
CA PHE A 36 -5.30 -7.58 5.99
C PHE A 36 -5.82 -8.90 5.47
N ALA A 37 -6.60 -9.63 6.28
CA ALA A 37 -7.16 -10.91 5.89
C ALA A 37 -8.09 -10.77 4.66
N GLU A 38 -8.91 -9.72 4.61
CA GLU A 38 -9.76 -9.47 3.45
C GLU A 38 -8.96 -9.06 2.22
N ALA A 39 -8.02 -8.12 2.36
CA ALA A 39 -7.15 -7.70 1.27
C ALA A 39 -6.31 -8.86 0.70
N ASN A 40 -5.86 -9.78 1.56
CA ASN A 40 -5.00 -10.91 1.22
C ASN A 40 -5.77 -12.18 0.83
N SER A 41 -7.11 -12.20 0.95
CA SER A 41 -7.92 -13.36 0.59
C SER A 41 -7.69 -13.76 -0.88
N PRO A 42 -7.70 -15.06 -1.22
CA PRO A 42 -7.52 -15.49 -2.59
C PRO A 42 -8.73 -15.09 -3.44
N SER A 43 -8.45 -14.44 -4.57
CA SER A 43 -9.41 -14.19 -5.64
C SER A 43 -9.65 -15.45 -6.47
N GLY A 44 -10.65 -15.41 -7.36
CA GLY A 44 -10.95 -16.50 -8.32
C GLY A 44 -9.82 -16.82 -9.31
N HIS A 45 -8.74 -16.04 -9.33
CA HIS A 45 -7.58 -16.23 -10.21
C HIS A 45 -6.30 -16.63 -9.46
N GLY A 46 -6.39 -16.92 -8.16
CA GLY A 46 -5.25 -17.37 -7.34
C GLY A 46 -4.35 -16.24 -6.78
N TRP A 47 -4.61 -15.00 -7.14
CA TRP A 47 -3.96 -13.80 -6.57
C TRP A 47 -4.72 -13.30 -5.35
N CYS A 48 -4.11 -12.47 -4.50
CA CYS A 48 -4.85 -11.79 -3.43
C CYS A 48 -5.91 -10.83 -3.99
N THR A 49 -7.00 -10.63 -3.26
CA THR A 49 -8.14 -9.78 -3.65
C THR A 49 -7.69 -8.35 -3.96
N ALA A 50 -6.78 -7.77 -3.17
CA ALA A 50 -6.25 -6.43 -3.43
C ALA A 50 -5.57 -6.30 -4.80
N LEU A 51 -4.93 -7.35 -5.30
CA LEU A 51 -4.27 -7.35 -6.62
C LEU A 51 -5.28 -7.37 -7.77
N GLY A 52 -6.41 -8.05 -7.59
CA GLY A 52 -7.47 -8.13 -8.59
C GLY A 52 -8.50 -6.99 -8.52
N ASP A 53 -8.39 -6.08 -7.56
CA ASP A 53 -9.41 -5.06 -7.29
C ASP A 53 -9.15 -3.77 -8.09
N SER A 54 -10.11 -3.39 -8.94
CA SER A 54 -10.01 -2.21 -9.80
C SER A 54 -9.98 -0.88 -9.05
N ARG A 55 -10.26 -0.87 -7.74
CA ARG A 55 -10.17 0.31 -6.89
C ARG A 55 -8.73 0.66 -6.51
N ILE A 56 -7.78 -0.27 -6.67
CA ILE A 56 -6.38 -0.06 -6.33
C ILE A 56 -5.60 0.45 -7.55
N PRO A 57 -4.98 1.65 -7.51
CA PRO A 57 -4.47 2.34 -8.70
C PRO A 57 -3.03 1.94 -9.10
N GLY A 58 -2.63 0.68 -8.91
CA GLY A 58 -1.23 0.23 -9.05
C GLY A 58 -1.03 -0.89 -10.06
N ALA A 59 0.22 -1.08 -10.49
CA ALA A 59 0.62 -2.26 -11.26
C ALA A 59 0.63 -3.51 -10.38
N GLY A 60 0.33 -4.68 -10.95
CA GLY A 60 0.21 -5.94 -10.19
C GLY A 60 1.42 -6.27 -9.30
N ASP A 61 2.64 -6.13 -9.83
CA ASP A 61 3.88 -6.38 -9.07
C ASP A 61 4.03 -5.43 -7.87
N HIS A 62 3.63 -4.17 -8.06
CA HIS A 62 3.71 -3.12 -7.06
C HIS A 62 2.61 -3.24 -6.00
N VAL A 63 1.41 -3.68 -6.39
CA VAL A 63 0.37 -4.07 -5.44
C VAL A 63 0.82 -5.30 -4.65
N GLY A 64 1.45 -6.28 -5.28
CA GLY A 64 2.06 -7.41 -4.59
C GLY A 64 3.18 -7.01 -3.63
N ALA A 65 3.96 -5.98 -3.96
CA ALA A 65 4.96 -5.40 -3.04
C ALA A 65 4.29 -4.67 -1.87
N ALA A 66 3.21 -3.92 -2.11
CA ALA A 66 2.43 -3.28 -1.06
C ALA A 66 1.80 -4.29 -0.09
N MET A 67 1.30 -5.41 -0.60
CA MET A 67 0.78 -6.50 0.25
C MET A 67 1.89 -7.12 1.11
N ARG A 68 3.11 -7.28 0.57
CA ARG A 68 4.28 -7.72 1.37
C ARG A 68 4.68 -6.69 2.43
N THR A 69 4.56 -5.40 2.14
CA THR A 69 4.70 -4.34 3.17
C THR A 69 3.65 -4.49 4.28
N LEU A 70 2.38 -4.73 3.93
CA LEU A 70 1.29 -4.90 4.91
C LEU A 70 1.40 -6.20 5.70
N GLU A 71 1.95 -7.25 5.10
CA GLU A 71 2.20 -8.51 5.77
C GLU A 71 3.12 -8.34 6.99
N LEU A 72 4.11 -7.45 6.91
CA LEU A 72 4.94 -7.10 8.07
C LEU A 72 4.08 -6.58 9.24
N GLY A 73 3.15 -5.66 8.96
CA GLY A 73 2.21 -5.16 9.97
C GLY A 73 1.35 -6.28 10.58
N SER A 74 0.85 -7.21 9.75
CA SER A 74 0.06 -8.37 10.23
C SER A 74 0.85 -9.33 11.12
N ARG A 75 2.19 -9.31 11.03
CA ARG A 75 3.11 -10.10 11.85
C ARG A 75 3.58 -9.36 13.10
N GLY A 76 3.00 -8.19 13.39
CA GLY A 76 3.30 -7.38 14.58
C GLY A 76 4.49 -6.43 14.42
N TYR A 77 5.00 -6.22 13.20
CA TYR A 77 6.05 -5.22 12.98
C TYR A 77 5.46 -3.80 13.00
N TYR A 78 6.22 -2.85 13.53
CA TYR A 78 5.83 -1.44 13.56
C TYR A 78 5.89 -0.77 12.18
N ALA A 79 5.17 0.36 12.05
CA ALA A 79 5.10 1.14 10.82
C ALA A 79 6.49 1.55 10.26
N ASP A 80 7.50 1.76 11.11
CA ASP A 80 8.86 2.06 10.66
C ASP A 80 9.46 0.95 9.78
N ALA A 81 9.26 -0.31 10.17
CA ALA A 81 9.75 -1.45 9.41
C ALA A 81 9.03 -1.58 8.06
N MET A 82 7.71 -1.29 8.05
CA MET A 82 6.90 -1.30 6.84
C MET A 82 7.33 -0.20 5.85
N VAL A 83 7.53 1.03 6.36
CA VAL A 83 8.01 2.18 5.59
C VAL A 83 9.40 1.88 5.00
N ALA A 84 10.33 1.38 5.83
CA ALA A 84 11.67 1.03 5.37
C ALA A 84 11.65 -0.05 4.29
N HIS A 85 10.81 -1.08 4.45
CA HIS A 85 10.64 -2.13 3.45
C HIS A 85 10.11 -1.58 2.12
N ALA A 86 9.07 -0.75 2.17
CA ALA A 86 8.47 -0.16 0.96
C ALA A 86 9.46 0.74 0.20
N LYS A 87 10.21 1.60 0.93
CA LYS A 87 11.22 2.49 0.33
C LYS A 87 12.34 1.67 -0.31
N LYS A 88 12.87 0.67 0.40
CA LYS A 88 13.90 -0.22 -0.11
C LYS A 88 13.48 -0.91 -1.41
N TYR A 89 12.27 -1.49 -1.46
CA TYR A 89 11.76 -2.11 -2.68
C TYR A 89 11.75 -1.13 -3.87
N TRP A 90 11.28 0.09 -3.64
CA TRP A 90 11.17 1.10 -4.69
C TRP A 90 12.52 1.57 -5.22
N GLU A 91 13.45 1.85 -4.31
CA GLU A 91 14.79 2.35 -4.62
C GLU A 91 15.66 1.26 -5.27
N ASP A 92 15.78 0.10 -4.64
CA ASP A 92 16.61 -1.00 -5.14
C ASP A 92 16.04 -1.59 -6.44
N GLY A 93 14.71 -1.70 -6.50
CA GLY A 93 13.99 -2.21 -7.67
C GLY A 93 13.85 -1.19 -8.81
N ARG A 94 14.30 0.06 -8.60
CA ARG A 94 14.15 1.19 -9.54
C ARG A 94 12.74 1.28 -10.14
N ALA A 95 11.73 1.21 -9.27
CA ALA A 95 10.31 1.19 -9.63
C ALA A 95 9.93 0.10 -10.66
N GLY A 96 10.51 -1.10 -10.55
CA GLY A 96 10.21 -2.20 -11.49
C GLY A 96 10.69 -1.94 -12.92
N GLY A 97 11.72 -1.11 -13.08
CA GLY A 97 12.21 -0.65 -14.39
C GLY A 97 11.60 0.67 -14.85
N HIS A 98 10.62 1.23 -14.14
CA HIS A 98 10.04 2.55 -14.39
C HIS A 98 10.94 3.68 -13.85
N ILE A 99 12.20 3.73 -14.31
CA ILE A 99 13.25 4.60 -13.77
C ILE A 99 12.85 6.07 -13.72
N LYS A 100 12.08 6.56 -14.71
CA LYS A 100 11.64 7.96 -14.78
C LYS A 100 10.69 8.35 -13.66
N GLU A 101 10.01 7.37 -13.06
CA GLU A 101 8.98 7.59 -12.05
C GLU A 101 9.55 7.49 -10.63
N VAL A 102 10.81 7.07 -10.47
CA VAL A 102 11.43 6.82 -9.16
C VAL A 102 11.34 8.06 -8.26
N ASP A 103 11.74 9.23 -8.77
CA ASP A 103 11.72 10.47 -7.99
C ASP A 103 10.29 10.92 -7.65
N ALA A 104 9.37 10.87 -8.63
CA ALA A 104 7.98 11.25 -8.43
C ALA A 104 7.29 10.34 -7.41
N GLY A 105 7.52 9.02 -7.49
CA GLY A 105 7.00 8.06 -6.53
C GLY A 105 7.59 8.22 -5.13
N ARG A 106 8.88 8.58 -5.02
CA ARG A 106 9.51 8.90 -3.72
C ARG A 106 8.86 10.13 -3.08
N VAL A 107 8.70 11.22 -3.83
CA VAL A 107 8.05 12.45 -3.33
C VAL A 107 6.62 12.17 -2.88
N GLN A 108 5.85 11.39 -3.65
CA GLN A 108 4.50 11.01 -3.25
C GLN A 108 4.50 10.12 -1.99
N ALA A 109 5.46 9.21 -1.85
CA ALA A 109 5.61 8.37 -0.67
C ALA A 109 5.94 9.18 0.60
N GLU A 110 6.75 10.22 0.49
CA GLU A 110 7.04 11.13 1.60
C GLU A 110 5.78 11.88 2.06
N LYS A 111 4.96 12.34 1.11
CA LYS A 111 3.68 13.00 1.43
C LYS A 111 2.68 12.04 2.08
N VAL A 112 2.60 10.79 1.63
CA VAL A 112 1.63 9.82 2.15
C VAL A 112 2.06 9.22 3.50
N GLU A 113 3.37 9.21 3.80
CA GLU A 113 3.91 8.48 4.96
C GLU A 113 3.23 8.82 6.30
N PRO A 114 2.98 10.10 6.66
CA PRO A 114 2.27 10.42 7.90
C PRO A 114 0.86 9.80 7.96
N HIS A 115 0.15 9.78 6.84
CA HIS A 115 -1.17 9.18 6.71
C HIS A 115 -1.10 7.66 6.76
N PHE A 116 -0.12 7.05 6.10
CA PHE A 116 0.14 5.62 6.20
C PHE A 116 0.30 5.20 7.65
N ARG A 117 1.13 5.91 8.42
CA ARG A 117 1.41 5.61 9.84
C ARG A 117 0.14 5.69 10.69
N ALA A 118 -0.66 6.74 10.50
CA ALA A 118 -1.93 6.91 11.21
C ALA A 118 -2.92 5.79 10.87
N VAL A 119 -3.09 5.48 9.58
CA VAL A 119 -4.01 4.42 9.12
C VAL A 119 -3.54 3.05 9.59
N ALA A 120 -2.25 2.74 9.46
CA ALA A 120 -1.68 1.45 9.89
C ALA A 120 -1.87 1.24 11.41
N ALA A 121 -1.68 2.28 12.22
CA ALA A 121 -1.89 2.18 13.66
C ALA A 121 -3.33 1.77 14.00
N GLU A 122 -4.34 2.27 13.29
CA GLU A 122 -5.74 1.90 13.54
C GLU A 122 -6.13 0.56 12.91
N TRP A 123 -5.64 0.31 11.70
CA TRP A 123 -5.98 -0.87 10.90
C TRP A 123 -5.42 -2.18 11.47
N PHE A 124 -4.28 -2.11 12.18
CA PHE A 124 -3.71 -3.26 12.88
C PHE A 124 -4.11 -3.35 14.37
N LYS A 125 -4.64 -2.28 14.98
CA LYS A 125 -5.22 -2.35 16.34
C LYS A 125 -6.52 -3.15 16.39
N THR A 126 -7.25 -3.20 15.27
CA THR A 126 -8.56 -3.87 15.19
C THR A 126 -8.48 -5.40 15.31
N VAL A 127 -7.28 -5.96 15.42
CA VAL A 127 -7.04 -7.41 15.51
C VAL A 127 -7.06 -7.93 16.97
N ASP A 128 -6.98 -7.05 17.98
CA ASP A 128 -6.99 -7.45 19.40
C ASP A 128 -8.41 -7.58 20.01
N ALA A 129 -9.47 -7.41 19.21
CA ALA A 129 -10.86 -7.42 19.71
C ALA A 129 -11.61 -8.76 19.54
N VAL A 130 -10.91 -9.85 19.25
CA VAL A 130 -11.49 -11.20 19.26
C VAL A 130 -10.71 -12.06 20.26
N VAL A 131 -11.16 -12.00 21.52
CA VAL A 131 -10.82 -12.93 22.61
C VAL A 131 -11.69 -14.17 22.50
#